data_AF-A0A955NGQ9-F1
#
_entry.id   AF-A0A955NGQ9-F1
#
_cell.length_a   1.000
_cell.length_b   1.000
_cell.length_c   1.000
_cell.angle_alpha   90.00
_cell.angle_beta   90.00
_cell.angle_gamma   90.00
#
_symmetry.space_group_name_H-M   'P 1'
#
loop_
_entity.id
_entity.type
_entity.pdbx_description
1 polymer ?
#
loop_
_entity_poly.entity_id
_entity_poly.type
_entity_poly.pdbx_seq_one_letter_code
_entity_poly.pdbx_strand_id
1 'polypeptide(L)'
;LEVNAGGSLTVVQRLYVGHNNSTGTMLVANGAVVNVTDILWVGGNGSPAAVTGTLTIEAGGEVNFSNHLWAAAGAAGLATINVSGVLNQTGGILGLGTIDAVNPSGGVATLNVEDGGVLNLFNIHAAGTSIQPGSILNINGSGQVTLPGDFEAVIADYASNGYIAGDGVPGNIQTNLTSNPGFTTVIVAPLAVNDWGLY
;
A
#
# COMPACT_ATOMS: atom_id res chain seq x y z
N LEU A 1 -13.35 13.49 2.03
CA LEU A 1 -12.76 14.42 1.04
C LEU A 1 -12.84 13.76 -0.32
N GLU A 2 -13.21 14.48 -1.35
CA GLU A 2 -13.24 13.96 -2.71
C GLU A 2 -12.45 14.91 -3.61
N VAL A 3 -11.51 14.37 -4.38
CA VAL A 3 -10.85 15.10 -5.47
C VAL A 3 -11.45 14.59 -6.76
N ASN A 4 -12.38 15.37 -7.29
CA ASN A 4 -13.18 15.02 -8.46
C ASN A 4 -12.32 14.90 -9.72
N ALA A 5 -12.88 14.27 -10.75
CA ALA A 5 -12.19 14.04 -12.02
C ALA A 5 -11.57 15.33 -12.61
N GLY A 6 -10.31 15.23 -13.02
CA GLY A 6 -9.50 16.37 -13.51
C GLY A 6 -9.09 17.38 -12.43
N GLY A 7 -9.50 17.17 -11.18
CA GLY A 7 -9.14 17.99 -10.04
C GLY A 7 -7.70 17.75 -9.58
N SER A 8 -7.12 18.76 -8.93
CA SER A 8 -5.81 18.62 -8.29
C SER A 8 -5.84 19.17 -6.87
N LEU A 9 -5.22 18.42 -5.95
CA LEU A 9 -5.01 18.83 -4.57
C LEU A 9 -3.53 18.76 -4.26
N THR A 10 -2.96 19.87 -3.77
CA THR A 10 -1.60 19.88 -3.22
C THR A 10 -1.65 20.15 -1.72
N VAL A 11 -1.10 19.23 -0.95
CA VAL A 11 -0.92 19.32 0.49
C VAL A 11 0.56 19.53 0.77
N VAL A 12 0.93 20.73 1.19
CA VAL A 12 2.34 21.14 1.42
C VAL A 12 2.93 20.62 2.74
N GLN A 13 2.23 19.69 3.41
CA GLN A 13 2.61 19.05 4.66
C GLN A 13 2.06 17.62 4.67
N ARG A 14 1.73 17.11 5.85
CA ARG A 14 1.12 15.80 6.04
C ARG A 14 -0.35 15.83 5.65
N LEU A 15 -0.79 14.79 4.95
CA LEU A 15 -2.20 14.54 4.69
C LEU A 15 -2.69 13.46 5.67
N TYR A 16 -3.85 13.70 6.27
CA TYR A 16 -4.50 12.74 7.17
C TYR A 16 -5.86 12.32 6.61
N VAL A 17 -6.03 11.03 6.36
CA VAL A 17 -7.31 10.40 6.01
C VAL A 17 -7.80 9.63 7.24
N GLY A 18 -8.55 10.33 8.10
CA GLY A 18 -8.94 9.83 9.42
C GLY A 18 -7.82 10.02 10.45
N HIS A 19 -8.07 10.82 11.49
CA HIS A 19 -7.10 11.17 12.53
C HIS A 19 -7.79 11.77 13.78
N ASN A 20 -7.09 11.78 14.93
CA ASN A 20 -7.54 12.42 16.18
C ASN A 20 -8.98 12.06 16.59
N ASN A 21 -9.27 10.76 16.71
CA ASN A 21 -10.59 10.22 17.10
C ASN A 21 -11.71 10.50 16.08
N SER A 22 -11.36 10.88 14.84
CA SER A 22 -12.32 11.09 13.76
C SER A 22 -12.04 10.16 12.59
N THR A 23 -13.04 9.38 12.20
CA THR A 23 -13.02 8.58 10.97
C THR A 23 -12.99 9.49 9.75
N GLY A 24 -12.19 9.14 8.75
CA GLY A 24 -12.06 9.94 7.53
C GLY A 24 -12.03 9.07 6.29
N THR A 25 -12.72 9.54 5.25
CA THR A 25 -12.68 8.92 3.92
C THR A 25 -12.10 9.91 2.91
N MET A 26 -11.34 9.38 1.95
CA MET A 26 -10.84 10.12 0.81
C MET A 26 -11.03 9.32 -0.47
N LEU A 27 -11.60 9.98 -1.48
CA LEU A 27 -11.73 9.47 -2.84
C LEU A 27 -10.88 10.35 -3.77
N VAL A 28 -10.07 9.70 -4.62
CA VAL A 28 -9.32 10.32 -5.70
C VAL A 28 -9.86 9.75 -7.00
N ALA A 29 -10.64 10.55 -7.71
CA ALA A 29 -11.38 10.10 -8.88
C ALA A 29 -10.47 9.93 -10.11
N ASN A 30 -11.00 9.33 -11.16
CA ASN A 30 -10.32 9.21 -12.45
C ASN A 30 -9.82 10.58 -12.97
N GLY A 31 -8.53 10.68 -13.29
CA GLY A 31 -7.88 11.89 -13.78
C GLY A 31 -7.60 12.93 -12.70
N ALA A 32 -7.93 12.64 -11.43
CA ALA A 32 -7.58 13.49 -10.31
C ALA A 32 -6.16 13.21 -9.82
N VAL A 33 -5.46 14.25 -9.37
CA VAL A 33 -4.09 14.13 -8.85
C VAL A 33 -3.98 14.76 -7.47
N VAL A 34 -3.47 14.00 -6.51
CA VAL A 34 -3.16 14.46 -5.16
C VAL A 34 -1.66 14.42 -4.94
N ASN A 35 -1.09 15.56 -4.55
CA ASN A 35 0.33 15.67 -4.22
C ASN A 35 0.49 16.03 -2.74
N VAL A 36 1.13 15.16 -1.97
CA VAL A 36 1.47 15.36 -0.57
C VAL A 36 2.98 15.55 -0.47
N THR A 37 3.46 16.69 0.01
CA THR A 37 4.89 16.98 0.01
C THR A 37 5.65 16.39 1.21
N ASP A 38 4.98 15.59 2.04
CA ASP A 38 5.56 14.89 3.19
C ASP A 38 4.88 13.52 3.40
N ILE A 39 4.32 13.26 4.57
CA ILE A 39 3.76 11.95 4.98
C ILE A 39 2.27 11.85 4.64
N LEU A 40 1.87 10.69 4.13
CA LEU A 40 0.47 10.30 4.02
C LEU A 40 0.08 9.41 5.21
N TRP A 41 -0.90 9.85 5.99
CA TRP A 41 -1.50 9.07 7.07
C TRP A 41 -2.89 8.59 6.68
N VAL A 42 -3.18 7.30 6.92
CA VAL A 42 -4.52 6.73 6.75
C VAL A 42 -4.89 6.00 8.02
N GLY A 43 -5.96 6.42 8.68
CA GLY A 43 -6.48 5.74 9.88
C GLY A 43 -5.50 5.77 11.06
N GLY A 44 -4.66 6.79 11.14
CA GLY A 44 -3.61 6.90 12.14
C GLY A 44 -4.03 7.75 13.32
N ASN A 45 -3.62 7.41 14.54
CA ASN A 45 -3.79 8.24 15.72
C ASN A 45 -2.83 7.86 16.86
N GLY A 46 -2.26 8.87 17.55
CA GLY A 46 -1.56 8.69 18.83
C GLY A 46 -2.50 8.56 20.04
N SER A 47 -3.78 8.19 19.84
CA SER A 47 -4.78 8.08 20.90
C SER A 47 -5.40 6.67 20.96
N PRO A 48 -5.87 6.24 22.14
CA PRO A 48 -6.45 4.91 22.35
C PRO A 48 -7.82 4.70 21.68
N ALA A 49 -8.47 5.75 21.17
CA ALA A 49 -9.75 5.62 20.50
C ALA A 49 -9.58 5.10 19.06
N ALA A 50 -10.45 4.18 18.66
CA ALA A 50 -10.45 3.61 17.32
C ALA A 50 -10.70 4.70 16.28
N VAL A 51 -9.80 4.81 15.31
CA VAL A 51 -9.91 5.72 14.16
C VAL A 51 -9.88 4.90 12.90
N THR A 52 -10.86 5.11 12.02
CA THR A 52 -10.87 4.46 10.70
C THR A 52 -10.50 5.46 9.61
N GLY A 53 -9.52 5.10 8.78
CA GLY A 53 -9.19 5.83 7.56
C GLY A 53 -9.47 4.98 6.34
N THR A 54 -10.11 5.57 5.33
CA THR A 54 -10.34 4.90 4.06
C THR A 54 -9.88 5.78 2.91
N LEU A 55 -8.89 5.32 2.14
CA LEU A 55 -8.43 5.98 0.93
C LEU A 55 -8.77 5.09 -0.27
N THR A 56 -9.50 5.63 -1.24
CA THR A 56 -9.77 4.98 -2.52
C THR A 56 -9.19 5.82 -3.64
N ILE A 57 -8.38 5.20 -4.50
CA ILE A 57 -7.82 5.79 -5.70
C ILE A 57 -8.41 5.04 -6.89
N GLU A 58 -9.32 5.69 -7.61
CA GLU A 58 -9.95 5.09 -8.77
C GLU A 58 -8.97 4.92 -9.93
N ALA A 59 -9.32 4.06 -10.89
CA ALA A 59 -8.56 3.93 -12.13
C ALA A 59 -8.37 5.30 -12.80
N GLY A 60 -7.13 5.62 -13.14
CA GLY A 60 -6.72 6.92 -13.69
C GLY A 60 -6.54 8.04 -12.66
N GLY A 61 -6.85 7.82 -11.38
CA GLY A 61 -6.48 8.71 -10.28
C GLY A 61 -5.04 8.48 -9.82
N GLU A 62 -4.41 9.53 -9.29
CA GLU A 62 -3.01 9.48 -8.86
C GLU A 62 -2.82 10.15 -7.48
N VAL A 63 -2.07 9.48 -6.60
CA VAL A 63 -1.64 10.05 -5.32
C VAL A 63 -0.13 9.93 -5.21
N ASN A 64 0.54 11.07 -5.00
CA ASN A 64 1.97 11.20 -4.81
C ASN A 64 2.28 11.64 -3.39
N PHE A 65 3.27 11.01 -2.76
CA PHE A 65 3.82 11.46 -1.49
C PHE A 65 5.33 11.25 -1.42
N SER A 66 6.04 12.12 -0.70
CA SER A 66 7.52 12.19 -0.72
C SER A 66 8.21 11.51 0.46
N ASN A 67 7.44 11.04 1.43
CA ASN A 67 7.97 10.44 2.65
C ASN A 67 7.23 9.13 2.96
N HIS A 68 6.95 8.85 4.23
CA HIS A 68 6.28 7.63 4.64
C HIS A 68 4.79 7.60 4.26
N LEU A 69 4.29 6.37 4.03
CA LEU A 69 2.90 6.02 4.23
C LEU A 69 2.78 5.36 5.60
N TRP A 70 2.01 5.96 6.50
CA TRP A 70 1.65 5.36 7.78
C TRP A 70 0.15 5.05 7.80
N ALA A 71 -0.19 3.78 7.63
CA ALA A 71 -1.56 3.28 7.68
C ALA A 71 -1.82 2.55 9.00
N ALA A 72 -2.96 2.84 9.64
CA ALA A 72 -3.37 2.28 10.93
C ALA A 72 -2.32 2.48 12.04
N ALA A 73 -1.70 3.65 12.06
CA ALA A 73 -0.79 4.05 13.11
C ALA A 73 -1.49 4.16 14.47
N GLY A 74 -0.92 3.55 15.52
CA GLY A 74 -1.46 3.51 16.89
C GLY A 74 -2.43 2.34 17.16
N ALA A 75 -2.45 1.85 18.40
CA ALA A 75 -2.99 0.54 18.80
C ALA A 75 -4.46 0.25 18.43
N ALA A 76 -5.28 1.24 18.10
CA ALA A 76 -6.68 1.07 17.70
C ALA A 76 -6.99 1.61 16.29
N GLY A 77 -5.97 2.01 15.52
CA GLY A 77 -6.13 2.48 14.15
C GLY A 77 -6.61 1.37 13.22
N LEU A 78 -7.52 1.72 12.31
CA LEU A 78 -7.95 0.88 11.20
C LEU A 78 -7.75 1.64 9.91
N ALA A 79 -7.12 1.02 8.92
CA ALA A 79 -6.92 1.63 7.62
C ALA A 79 -7.28 0.68 6.49
N THR A 80 -8.01 1.21 5.51
CA THR A 80 -8.23 0.54 4.23
C THR A 80 -7.78 1.47 3.12
N ILE A 81 -6.90 0.99 2.26
CA ILE A 81 -6.41 1.71 1.10
C ILE A 81 -6.69 0.83 -0.12
N ASN A 82 -7.46 1.32 -1.08
CA ASN A 82 -7.76 0.61 -2.32
C ASN A 82 -7.18 1.40 -3.49
N VAL A 83 -6.33 0.75 -4.28
CA VAL A 83 -5.57 1.39 -5.36
C VAL A 83 -5.93 0.72 -6.68
N SER A 84 -6.90 1.29 -7.41
CA SER A 84 -7.17 0.95 -8.81
C SER A 84 -6.45 1.90 -9.78
N GLY A 85 -6.01 3.06 -9.29
CA GLY A 85 -5.14 4.00 -10.00
C GLY A 85 -3.67 3.83 -9.63
N VAL A 86 -2.99 4.95 -9.35
CA VAL A 86 -1.57 4.95 -9.00
C VAL A 86 -1.34 5.57 -7.62
N LEU A 87 -0.59 4.86 -6.77
CA LEU A 87 -0.09 5.34 -5.50
C LEU A 87 1.45 5.37 -5.53
N ASN A 88 2.04 6.56 -5.48
CA ASN A 88 3.46 6.80 -5.62
C ASN A 88 4.08 7.29 -4.30
N GLN A 89 4.97 6.48 -3.75
CA GLN A 89 5.87 6.86 -2.68
C GLN A 89 7.25 7.17 -3.26
N THR A 90 7.71 8.42 -3.14
CA THR A 90 9.01 8.85 -3.71
C THR A 90 10.13 9.00 -2.68
N GLY A 91 9.85 8.73 -1.41
CA GLY A 91 10.84 8.68 -0.32
C GLY A 91 10.33 7.84 0.85
N GLY A 92 11.03 7.85 1.99
CA GLY A 92 10.56 7.15 3.21
C GLY A 92 10.36 5.64 3.04
N ILE A 93 9.55 5.05 3.92
CA ILE A 93 9.32 3.60 4.02
C ILE A 93 7.81 3.36 4.20
N LEU A 94 7.29 2.29 3.59
CA LEU A 94 5.93 1.79 3.84
C LEU A 94 5.75 1.37 5.32
N GLY A 95 4.65 1.77 5.94
CA GLY A 95 4.28 1.28 7.26
C GLY A 95 2.79 1.00 7.42
N LEU A 96 2.46 -0.28 7.53
CA LEU A 96 1.13 -0.80 7.79
C LEU A 96 1.09 -1.34 9.23
N GLY A 97 0.24 -0.75 10.06
CA GLY A 97 0.13 -1.11 11.48
C GLY A 97 1.32 -0.67 12.33
N THR A 98 2.05 0.38 11.93
CA THR A 98 3.22 0.91 12.66
C THR A 98 3.32 2.43 12.54
N ILE A 99 4.11 3.06 13.43
CA ILE A 99 4.43 4.49 13.42
C ILE A 99 5.92 4.81 13.22
N ASP A 100 6.81 3.81 13.30
CA ASP A 100 8.25 4.02 13.20
C ASP A 100 9.00 2.92 12.43
N ALA A 101 8.28 1.94 11.85
CA ALA A 101 8.84 0.78 11.16
C ALA A 101 9.91 0.02 11.96
N VAL A 102 9.94 0.15 13.29
CA VAL A 102 10.89 -0.53 14.18
C VAL A 102 10.16 -1.22 15.33
N ASN A 103 9.15 -0.58 15.92
CA ASN A 103 8.37 -1.09 17.04
C ASN A 103 6.93 -1.44 16.61
N PRO A 104 6.49 -2.70 16.78
CA PRO A 104 5.09 -3.10 16.60
C PRO A 104 4.20 -2.31 17.57
N SER A 105 3.47 -1.32 17.07
CA SER A 105 2.76 -0.37 17.94
C SER A 105 1.49 0.21 17.31
N GLY A 106 1.12 -0.24 16.11
CA GLY A 106 -0.08 0.20 15.42
C GLY A 106 -1.23 -0.78 15.48
N GLY A 107 -2.30 -0.41 14.79
CA GLY A 107 -3.50 -1.21 14.59
C GLY A 107 -3.42 -2.00 13.29
N VAL A 108 -4.53 -2.12 12.59
CA VAL A 108 -4.67 -3.02 11.44
C VAL A 108 -4.90 -2.23 10.15
N ALA A 109 -3.99 -2.39 9.19
CA ALA A 109 -4.08 -1.81 7.86
C ALA A 109 -4.25 -2.89 6.79
N THR A 110 -5.15 -2.63 5.85
CA THR A 110 -5.28 -3.38 4.60
C THR A 110 -5.00 -2.44 3.45
N LEU A 111 -3.99 -2.76 2.64
CA LEU A 111 -3.70 -2.08 1.39
C LEU A 111 -3.97 -3.06 0.25
N ASN A 112 -4.98 -2.76 -0.56
CA ASN A 112 -5.29 -3.51 -1.77
C ASN A 112 -4.75 -2.76 -2.99
N VAL A 113 -3.87 -3.41 -3.75
CA VAL A 113 -3.52 -3.00 -5.10
C VAL A 113 -4.45 -3.76 -6.03
N GLU A 114 -5.48 -3.07 -6.51
CA GLU A 114 -6.57 -3.68 -7.28
C GLU A 114 -6.15 -3.97 -8.71
N ASP A 115 -7.03 -4.65 -9.46
CA ASP A 115 -6.80 -4.94 -10.87
C ASP A 115 -6.48 -3.67 -11.67
N GLY A 116 -5.35 -3.68 -12.39
CA GLY A 116 -4.81 -2.53 -13.13
C GLY A 116 -4.15 -1.44 -12.26
N GLY A 117 -4.21 -1.55 -10.94
CA GLY A 117 -3.63 -0.61 -10.00
C GLY A 117 -2.12 -0.75 -9.84
N VAL A 118 -1.46 0.34 -9.48
CA VAL A 118 0.00 0.36 -9.27
C VAL A 118 0.36 1.04 -7.96
N LEU A 119 1.11 0.33 -7.12
CA LEU A 119 1.78 0.88 -5.95
C LEU A 119 3.28 0.97 -6.22
N ASN A 120 3.79 2.19 -6.41
CA ASN A 120 5.21 2.43 -6.56
C ASN A 120 5.80 2.79 -5.19
N LEU A 121 6.55 1.89 -4.58
CA LEU A 121 7.21 2.11 -3.30
C LEU A 121 8.63 2.66 -3.53
N PHE A 122 9.06 3.52 -2.62
CA PHE A 122 10.47 3.90 -2.54
C PHE A 122 11.29 2.84 -1.79
N ASN A 123 10.74 2.30 -0.70
CA ASN A 123 11.44 1.34 0.14
C ASN A 123 10.46 0.55 1.03
N ILE A 124 10.88 -0.65 1.43
CA ILE A 124 10.26 -1.49 2.45
C ILE A 124 11.35 -2.02 3.39
N HIS A 125 11.11 -2.06 4.69
CA HIS A 125 12.16 -2.35 5.66
C HIS A 125 12.55 -3.83 5.62
N ALA A 126 13.83 -4.14 5.41
CA ALA A 126 14.31 -5.53 5.25
C ALA A 126 14.13 -6.40 6.52
N ALA A 127 14.02 -5.80 7.70
CA ALA A 127 13.83 -6.54 8.95
C ALA A 127 12.36 -6.98 9.21
N GLY A 128 11.47 -6.87 8.23
CA GLY A 128 10.08 -7.37 8.37
C GLY A 128 9.13 -6.44 9.14
N THR A 129 9.48 -5.17 9.33
CA THR A 129 8.77 -4.23 10.22
C THR A 129 7.90 -3.18 9.50
N SER A 130 7.88 -3.17 8.17
CA SER A 130 7.00 -2.31 7.37
C SER A 130 5.54 -2.75 7.38
N ILE A 131 5.27 -4.04 7.63
CA ILE A 131 3.92 -4.57 7.73
C ILE A 131 3.87 -5.36 9.04
N GLN A 132 3.03 -4.91 9.97
CA GLN A 132 2.92 -5.50 11.30
C GLN A 132 1.85 -6.58 11.36
N PRO A 133 1.89 -7.49 12.36
CA PRO A 133 0.89 -8.53 12.56
C PRO A 133 -0.54 -8.03 12.44
N GLY A 134 -1.35 -8.74 11.65
CA GLY A 134 -2.74 -8.41 11.37
C GLY A 134 -2.93 -7.46 10.17
N SER A 135 -1.90 -6.71 9.77
CA SER A 135 -1.94 -5.90 8.55
C SER A 135 -1.53 -6.70 7.31
N ILE A 136 -1.97 -6.26 6.13
CA ILE A 136 -1.71 -6.95 4.87
C ILE A 136 -1.58 -5.99 3.69
N LEU A 137 -0.65 -6.31 2.79
CA LEU A 137 -0.58 -5.80 1.43
C LEU A 137 -1.11 -6.90 0.49
N ASN A 138 -2.26 -6.67 -0.13
CA ASN A 138 -2.89 -7.62 -1.03
C ASN A 138 -2.85 -7.09 -2.46
N ILE A 139 -2.40 -7.91 -3.40
CA ILE A 139 -2.33 -7.59 -4.82
C ILE A 139 -3.42 -8.41 -5.51
N ASN A 140 -4.31 -7.78 -6.27
CA ASN A 140 -5.44 -8.45 -6.92
C ASN A 140 -5.31 -8.36 -8.44
N GLY A 141 -5.65 -9.45 -9.14
CA GLY A 141 -5.68 -9.49 -10.59
C GLY A 141 -4.36 -9.06 -11.22
N SER A 142 -4.42 -8.03 -12.08
CA SER A 142 -3.25 -7.46 -12.75
C SER A 142 -2.55 -6.32 -11.99
N GLY A 143 -2.95 -6.06 -10.74
CA GLY A 143 -2.32 -5.06 -9.87
C GLY A 143 -0.83 -5.35 -9.64
N GLN A 144 -0.04 -4.30 -9.39
CA GLN A 144 1.43 -4.44 -9.24
C GLN A 144 2.00 -3.54 -8.14
N VAL A 145 3.04 -4.06 -7.47
CA VAL A 145 3.89 -3.27 -6.58
C VAL A 145 5.27 -3.16 -7.21
N THR A 146 5.89 -1.98 -7.20
CA THR A 146 7.26 -1.81 -7.67
C THR A 146 8.17 -1.23 -6.58
N LEU A 147 9.43 -1.69 -6.55
CA LEU A 147 10.48 -1.17 -5.68
C LEU A 147 11.77 -0.98 -6.48
N PRO A 148 12.50 0.14 -6.31
CA PRO A 148 13.78 0.35 -6.98
C PRO A 148 14.86 -0.59 -6.42
N GLY A 149 15.55 -1.32 -7.27
CA GLY A 149 16.59 -2.29 -6.90
C GLY A 149 16.07 -3.72 -6.74
N ASP A 150 16.92 -4.57 -6.17
CA ASP A 150 16.63 -5.98 -5.91
C ASP A 150 16.14 -6.16 -4.47
N PHE A 151 14.86 -6.48 -4.34
CA PHE A 151 14.14 -6.73 -3.11
C PHE A 151 13.55 -8.14 -3.07
N GLU A 152 13.98 -9.07 -3.94
CA GLU A 152 13.34 -10.39 -4.06
C GLU A 152 13.33 -11.14 -2.72
N ALA A 153 14.47 -11.20 -2.04
CA ALA A 153 14.58 -11.85 -0.73
C ALA A 153 13.70 -11.17 0.34
N VAL A 154 13.66 -9.83 0.34
CA VAL A 154 12.84 -9.07 1.32
C VAL A 154 11.36 -9.34 1.08
N ILE A 155 10.91 -9.31 -0.17
CA ILE A 155 9.52 -9.60 -0.54
C ILE A 155 9.15 -11.05 -0.20
N ALA A 156 10.04 -12.00 -0.47
CA ALA A 156 9.85 -13.40 -0.10
C ALA A 156 9.68 -13.57 1.43
N ASP A 157 10.46 -12.84 2.23
CA ASP A 157 10.33 -12.86 3.68
C ASP A 157 8.97 -12.31 4.14
N TYR A 158 8.51 -11.17 3.62
CA TYR A 158 7.17 -10.65 3.94
C TYR A 158 6.05 -11.60 3.50
N ALA A 159 6.16 -12.17 2.30
CA ALA A 159 5.22 -13.13 1.76
C ALA A 159 5.13 -14.41 2.63
N SER A 160 6.28 -14.95 3.06
CA SER A 160 6.35 -16.15 3.90
C SER A 160 5.75 -15.94 5.31
N ASN A 161 5.79 -14.71 5.82
CA ASN A 161 5.16 -14.31 7.08
C ASN A 161 3.67 -13.98 6.93
N GLY A 162 3.11 -14.09 5.72
CA GLY A 162 1.70 -13.83 5.43
C GLY A 162 1.32 -12.35 5.37
N TYR A 163 2.30 -11.45 5.26
CA TYR A 163 2.08 -10.00 5.18
C TYR A 163 1.77 -9.50 3.77
N ILE A 164 2.11 -10.30 2.75
CA ILE A 164 1.79 -10.03 1.36
C ILE A 164 0.95 -11.19 0.81
N ALA A 165 -0.14 -10.86 0.13
CA ALA A 165 -1.03 -11.81 -0.52
C ALA A 165 -1.23 -11.46 -2.00
N GLY A 166 -1.53 -12.48 -2.80
CA GLY A 166 -2.04 -12.33 -4.16
C GLY A 166 -3.43 -12.96 -4.25
N ASP A 167 -4.42 -12.20 -4.73
CA ASP A 167 -5.84 -12.57 -4.77
C ASP A 167 -6.37 -13.07 -3.43
N GLY A 168 -5.96 -12.43 -2.33
CA GLY A 168 -6.36 -12.78 -0.96
C GLY A 168 -5.70 -14.04 -0.40
N VAL A 169 -4.79 -14.69 -1.14
CA VAL A 169 -4.03 -15.85 -0.67
C VAL A 169 -2.63 -15.40 -0.21
N PRO A 170 -2.30 -15.50 1.09
CA PRO A 170 -0.97 -15.14 1.60
C PRO A 170 0.14 -15.91 0.88
N GLY A 171 1.18 -15.19 0.47
CA GLY A 171 2.33 -15.76 -0.25
C GLY A 171 2.09 -16.08 -1.73
N ASN A 172 0.88 -15.91 -2.26
CA ASN A 172 0.54 -16.15 -3.67
C ASN A 172 1.04 -15.03 -4.60
N ILE A 173 2.32 -14.70 -4.52
CA ILE A 173 2.95 -13.63 -5.28
C ILE A 173 4.18 -14.13 -6.03
N GLN A 174 4.60 -13.38 -7.04
CA GLN A 174 5.83 -13.58 -7.78
C GLN A 174 6.58 -12.25 -7.89
N THR A 175 7.91 -12.29 -7.76
CA THR A 175 8.80 -11.19 -8.11
C THR A 175 9.32 -11.32 -9.54
N ASN A 176 9.52 -10.19 -10.21
CA ASN A 176 10.10 -10.10 -11.54
C ASN A 176 11.07 -8.91 -11.62
N LEU A 177 12.34 -9.20 -11.90
CA LEU A 177 13.41 -8.20 -12.08
C LEU A 177 13.61 -7.76 -13.54
N THR A 178 12.91 -8.40 -14.48
CA THR A 178 13.14 -8.23 -15.93
C THR A 178 12.05 -7.42 -16.63
N SER A 179 10.82 -7.41 -16.11
CA SER A 179 9.71 -6.63 -16.68
C SER A 179 9.89 -5.12 -16.53
N ASN A 180 10.61 -4.69 -15.49
CA ASN A 180 10.95 -3.31 -15.23
C ASN A 180 12.43 -3.21 -14.79
N PRO A 181 13.37 -3.09 -15.73
CA PRO A 181 14.80 -3.14 -15.42
C PRO A 181 15.22 -2.11 -14.36
N GLY A 182 15.92 -2.59 -13.33
CA GLY A 182 16.33 -1.77 -12.18
C GLY A 182 15.30 -1.73 -11.05
N PHE A 183 14.19 -2.46 -11.17
CA PHE A 183 13.16 -2.59 -10.15
C PHE A 183 12.82 -4.05 -9.86
N THR A 184 12.38 -4.30 -8.63
CA THR A 184 11.60 -5.48 -8.28
C THR A 184 10.13 -5.17 -8.52
N THR A 185 9.51 -5.89 -9.45
CA THR A 185 8.06 -5.87 -9.65
C THR A 185 7.43 -7.07 -8.95
N VAL A 186 6.45 -6.84 -8.09
CA VAL A 186 5.67 -7.88 -7.40
C VAL A 186 4.27 -7.93 -8.00
N ILE A 187 3.85 -9.13 -8.39
CA ILE A 187 2.55 -9.42 -8.98
C ILE A 187 1.94 -10.66 -8.32
N VAL A 188 0.66 -10.92 -8.59
CA VAL A 188 0.04 -12.21 -8.26
C VAL A 188 0.80 -13.33 -8.97
N ALA A 189 1.07 -14.42 -8.27
CA ALA A 189 1.69 -15.59 -8.88
C ALA A 189 0.73 -16.17 -9.95
N PRO A 190 1.22 -16.49 -11.16
CA PRO A 190 0.40 -17.14 -12.17
C PRO A 190 -0.20 -18.44 -11.62
N LEU A 191 -1.45 -18.73 -11.98
CA LEU A 191 -2.03 -20.05 -11.72
C LEU A 191 -1.07 -21.10 -12.27
N ALA A 192 -0.68 -22.05 -11.43
CA ALA A 192 0.08 -23.20 -11.89
C ALA A 192 -0.78 -23.90 -12.95
N VAL A 193 -0.37 -23.80 -14.22
CA VAL A 193 -1.00 -24.59 -15.28
C VAL A 193 -0.60 -26.04 -15.00
N ASN A 194 -1.51 -26.77 -14.36
CA ASN A 194 -1.44 -28.21 -14.33
C ASN A 194 -1.63 -28.69 -15.76
N ASP A 195 -0.50 -28.91 -16.42
CA ASP A 195 -0.36 -29.44 -17.78
C ASP A 195 -0.89 -30.88 -17.83
N TRP A 196 -2.20 -31.04 -17.73
CA TRP A 196 -2.91 -32.22 -18.18
C TRP A 196 -3.22 -32.03 -19.67
N GLY A 197 -2.17 -31.79 -20.46
CA GLY A 197 -2.20 -32.04 -21.89
C GLY A 197 -2.57 -33.52 -22.10
N LEU A 198 -3.79 -33.77 -22.56
CA LEU A 198 -4.12 -35.02 -23.21
C LEU A 198 -4.74 -34.73 -24.57
N TYR A 199 -4.02 -35.24 -25.55
CA TYR A 199 -4.33 -35.45 -26.96
C TYR A 199 -5.69 -36.10 -27.18
#